data_AF-A0A1J4K640-F1
#
_entry.id   AF-A0A1J4K640-F1
#
_cell.length_a   1.000
_cell.length_b   1.000
_cell.length_c   1.000
_cell.angle_alpha   90.00
_cell.angle_beta   90.00
_cell.angle_gamma   90.00
#
_symmetry.space_group_name_H-M   'P 1'
#
loop_
_entity.id
_entity.type
_entity.pdbx_description
1 polymer ?
#
loop_
_entity_poly.entity_id
_entity_poly.type
_entity_poly.pdbx_seq_one_letter_code
_entity_poly.pdbx_strand_id
1 'polypeptide(L)'
;MKLTVNLADKYPPVIKRQFFDYLGRADMNMALALFEQPSTILSREICFQLHNCMYDTSMFSCFLRYIFNKDIEDTTEPGTLLRGNNAATMTASTFLVKFGSDIASNIVKELVDKIDNGYDETENIHIFAIKTIISNCHDLPLAMKIIIYNVFRATRRKYPNHRIPLIAIGSILMLRMFIPILSQNEKTKFLVQGLMNAFIFRYDKVNDSINEMSNKEMINPEMNEETKRKNYDQKILYKVAEFICQIINIDDGDYNHRINFRRIDFEGIIKYIADNFDPISEKVKEVGNIKNIESNPLIPSFMELIENIFTGNERDFSCILETNSLFDINV
;
A
#
# COMPACT_ATOMS: atom_id res chain seq x y z
N MET A 1 14.25 19.27 33.58
CA MET A 1 14.58 18.80 32.21
C MET A 1 15.47 17.56 32.35
N LYS A 2 14.91 16.35 32.32
CA LYS A 2 15.70 15.11 32.44
C LYS A 2 16.33 14.83 31.07
N LEU A 3 17.65 14.91 30.99
CA LEU A 3 18.42 14.33 29.89
C LEU A 3 18.16 12.83 29.89
N THR A 4 17.23 12.37 29.05
CA THR A 4 17.11 10.97 28.69
C THR A 4 18.38 10.58 27.94
N VAL A 5 19.37 10.08 28.69
CA VAL A 5 20.49 9.36 28.11
C VAL A 5 19.87 8.24 27.27
N ASN A 6 20.06 8.34 25.96
CA ASN A 6 19.57 7.38 24.99
C ASN A 6 20.18 6.01 25.34
N LEU A 7 19.40 5.14 25.98
CA LEU A 7 19.84 3.81 26.43
C LEU A 7 20.26 2.93 25.25
N ALA A 8 19.85 3.27 24.03
CA ALA A 8 20.40 2.73 22.80
C ALA A 8 21.95 2.80 22.78
N ASP A 9 22.58 3.86 23.31
CA ASP A 9 24.04 4.01 23.34
C ASP A 9 24.72 3.20 24.46
N LYS A 10 23.95 2.54 25.34
CA LYS A 10 24.48 1.69 26.41
C LYS A 10 24.67 0.23 26.02
N TYR A 11 24.10 -0.23 24.91
CA TYR A 11 24.30 -1.61 24.48
C TYR A 11 25.71 -1.80 23.89
N PRO A 12 26.44 -2.87 24.27
CA PRO A 12 27.74 -3.19 23.71
C PRO A 12 27.69 -3.19 22.17
N PRO A 13 28.61 -2.50 21.46
CA PRO A 13 28.62 -2.43 19.99
C PRO A 13 28.58 -3.79 19.31
N VAL A 14 29.15 -4.82 19.97
CA VAL A 14 29.15 -6.21 19.49
C VAL A 14 27.73 -6.77 19.38
N ILE A 15 26.84 -6.50 20.35
CA ILE A 15 25.46 -7.00 20.33
C ILE A 15 24.68 -6.33 19.20
N LYS A 16 24.82 -5.01 19.04
CA LYS A 16 24.20 -4.28 17.93
C LYS A 16 24.65 -4.84 16.59
N ARG A 17 25.96 -5.02 16.41
CA ARG A 17 26.54 -5.59 15.18
C ARG A 17 25.98 -6.98 14.90
N GLN A 18 25.96 -7.88 15.88
CA GLN A 18 25.38 -9.21 15.71
C GLN A 18 23.90 -9.14 15.29
N PHE A 19 23.11 -8.28 15.93
CA PHE A 19 21.71 -8.10 15.55
C PHE A 19 21.57 -7.64 14.10
N PHE A 20 22.33 -6.62 13.67
CA PHE A 20 22.37 -6.19 12.27
C PHE A 20 22.84 -7.30 11.33
N ASP A 21 23.87 -8.07 11.69
CA ASP A 21 24.40 -9.16 10.88
C ASP A 21 23.36 -10.27 10.69
N TYR A 22 22.54 -10.58 11.71
CA TYR A 22 21.45 -11.55 11.60
C TYR A 22 20.27 -11.00 10.80
N LEU A 23 19.92 -9.73 11.01
CA LEU A 23 18.81 -9.08 10.33
C LEU A 23 19.12 -8.84 8.84
N GLY A 24 20.38 -8.56 8.50
CA GLY A 24 20.89 -8.32 7.15
C GLY A 24 21.20 -9.57 6.34
N ARG A 25 20.87 -10.78 6.81
CA ARG A 25 21.12 -12.02 6.06
C ARG A 25 20.19 -12.14 4.86
N ALA A 26 20.72 -12.70 3.78
CA ALA A 26 19.97 -12.96 2.54
C ALA A 26 18.76 -13.89 2.74
N ASP A 27 18.79 -14.76 3.75
CA ASP A 27 17.70 -15.68 4.09
C ASP A 27 16.51 -14.98 4.78
N MET A 28 16.68 -13.73 5.24
CA MET A 28 15.68 -12.91 5.93
C MET A 28 14.95 -13.59 7.09
N ASN A 29 15.44 -14.72 7.62
CA ASN A 29 14.73 -15.54 8.59
C ASN A 29 14.40 -14.75 9.87
N MET A 30 15.39 -14.01 10.37
CA MET A 30 15.22 -13.17 11.55
C MET A 30 14.25 -12.01 11.27
N ALA A 31 14.36 -11.36 10.11
CA ALA A 31 13.46 -10.28 9.73
C ALA A 31 12.01 -10.78 9.67
N LEU A 32 11.76 -11.86 8.94
CA LEU A 32 10.42 -12.45 8.83
C LEU A 32 9.85 -12.83 10.19
N ALA A 33 10.64 -13.48 11.05
CA ALA A 33 10.18 -13.83 12.38
C ALA A 33 9.77 -12.62 13.22
N LEU A 34 10.47 -11.49 13.09
CA LEU A 34 10.13 -10.25 13.80
C LEU A 34 8.87 -9.57 13.23
N PHE A 35 8.67 -9.60 11.91
CA PHE A 35 7.56 -8.93 11.22
C PHE A 35 6.28 -9.78 11.08
N GLU A 36 6.36 -11.09 11.25
CA GLU A 36 5.21 -12.01 11.27
C GLU A 36 4.56 -12.15 12.66
N GLN A 37 5.04 -11.39 13.65
CA GLN A 37 4.39 -11.35 14.96
C GLN A 37 3.00 -10.69 14.87
N PRO A 38 2.01 -11.16 15.66
CA PRO A 38 0.69 -10.53 15.72
C PRO A 38 0.76 -9.03 15.98
N SER A 39 -0.17 -8.24 15.41
CA SER A 39 -0.18 -6.78 15.61
C SER A 39 -0.44 -6.33 17.06
N THR A 40 -0.94 -7.23 17.92
CA THR A 40 -1.04 -6.99 19.36
C THR A 40 0.33 -6.96 20.04
N ILE A 41 1.33 -7.59 19.42
CA ILE A 41 2.71 -7.71 19.89
C ILE A 41 3.60 -6.72 19.13
N LEU A 42 3.55 -6.72 17.80
CA LEU A 42 4.33 -5.81 16.96
C LEU A 42 3.62 -4.47 16.76
N SER A 43 4.05 -3.45 17.49
CA SER A 43 3.58 -2.08 17.28
C SER A 43 4.17 -1.45 16.01
N ARG A 44 3.48 -0.44 15.45
CA ARG A 44 3.97 0.32 14.28
C ARG A 44 5.28 1.04 14.54
N GLU A 45 5.50 1.52 15.76
CA GLU A 45 6.76 2.19 16.09
C GLU A 45 7.93 1.19 16.04
N ILE A 46 7.78 0.03 16.69
CA ILE A 46 8.80 -1.03 16.61
C ILE A 46 8.99 -1.51 15.17
N CYS A 47 7.90 -1.68 14.42
CA CYS A 47 7.94 -2.02 13.00
C CYS A 47 8.82 -1.04 12.21
N PHE A 48 8.60 0.27 12.38
CA PHE A 48 9.41 1.31 11.73
C PHE A 48 10.88 1.29 12.17
N GLN A 49 11.16 1.03 13.45
CA GLN A 49 12.53 0.90 13.95
C GLN A 49 13.25 -0.33 13.35
N LEU A 50 12.54 -1.43 13.14
CA LEU A 50 13.08 -2.60 12.44
C LEU A 50 13.35 -2.30 10.95
N HIS A 51 12.50 -1.49 10.29
CA HIS A 51 12.77 -1.03 8.91
C HIS A 51 14.03 -0.15 8.84
N ASN A 52 14.26 0.74 9.82
CA ASN A 52 15.52 1.48 9.92
C ASN A 52 16.71 0.52 10.00
N CYS A 53 16.61 -0.54 10.82
CA CYS A 53 17.69 -1.52 10.93
C CYS A 53 17.95 -2.26 9.61
N MET A 54 16.89 -2.61 8.87
CA MET A 54 17.00 -3.23 7.54
C MET A 54 17.59 -2.28 6.49
N TYR A 55 17.36 -0.98 6.65
CA TYR A 55 17.93 0.03 5.75
C TYR A 55 19.45 0.11 5.93
N ASP A 56 19.92 0.15 7.18
CA ASP A 56 21.35 0.17 7.50
C ASP A 56 22.10 -1.10 7.04
N THR A 57 21.40 -2.23 6.90
CA THR A 57 21.97 -3.47 6.34
C THR A 57 21.83 -3.58 4.82
N SER A 58 21.29 -2.57 4.15
CA SER A 58 20.96 -2.57 2.71
C SER A 58 19.95 -3.66 2.29
N MET A 59 19.23 -4.26 3.24
CA MET A 59 18.25 -5.33 2.99
C MET A 59 16.80 -4.84 2.93
N PHE A 60 16.54 -3.58 3.28
CA PHE A 60 15.20 -3.00 3.31
C PHE A 60 14.42 -3.19 2.00
N SER A 61 15.01 -2.82 0.86
CA SER A 61 14.32 -2.95 -0.44
C SER A 61 14.05 -4.40 -0.80
N CYS A 62 15.01 -5.30 -0.54
CA CYS A 62 14.84 -6.74 -0.81
C CYS A 62 13.72 -7.32 0.03
N PHE A 63 13.66 -6.93 1.30
CA PHE A 63 12.62 -7.36 2.23
C PHE A 63 11.23 -6.88 1.84
N LEU A 64 11.08 -5.61 1.45
CA LEU A 64 9.79 -5.10 0.95
C LEU A 64 9.28 -5.92 -0.23
N ARG A 65 10.12 -6.12 -1.25
CA ARG A 65 9.75 -6.91 -2.43
C ARG A 65 9.32 -8.31 -2.03
N TYR A 66 10.08 -8.94 -1.13
CA TYR A 66 9.79 -10.30 -0.67
C TYR A 66 8.44 -10.40 0.05
N ILE A 67 8.20 -9.58 1.08
CA ILE A 67 6.96 -9.70 1.88
C ILE A 67 5.72 -9.39 1.05
N PHE A 68 5.78 -8.42 0.13
CA PHE A 68 4.65 -8.14 -0.76
C PHE A 68 4.48 -9.24 -1.81
N ASN A 69 5.56 -9.77 -2.39
CA ASN A 69 5.47 -10.88 -3.34
C ASN A 69 4.85 -12.12 -2.68
N LYS A 70 5.33 -12.49 -1.49
CA LYS A 70 4.81 -13.62 -0.70
C LYS A 70 3.32 -13.46 -0.40
N ASP A 71 2.89 -12.31 0.14
CA ASP A 71 1.48 -12.09 0.48
C ASP A 71 0.54 -12.17 -0.74
N ILE A 72 0.99 -11.59 -1.86
CA ILE A 72 0.24 -11.66 -3.13
C ILE A 72 0.22 -13.08 -3.68
N GLU A 73 1.35 -13.81 -3.66
CA GLU A 73 1.45 -15.22 -4.10
C GLU A 73 0.58 -16.16 -3.26
N ASP A 74 0.48 -15.93 -1.96
CA ASP A 74 -0.33 -16.73 -1.05
C ASP A 74 -1.84 -16.46 -1.20
N THR A 75 -2.23 -15.32 -1.81
CA THR A 75 -3.64 -14.95 -1.97
C THR A 75 -4.35 -15.79 -3.05
N THR A 76 -5.37 -16.57 -2.69
CA THR A 76 -6.13 -17.37 -3.67
C THR A 76 -7.12 -16.54 -4.49
N GLU A 77 -7.80 -15.59 -3.84
CA GLU A 77 -8.86 -14.78 -4.45
C GLU A 77 -8.44 -13.31 -4.57
N PRO A 78 -8.49 -12.70 -5.77
CA PRO A 78 -8.12 -11.30 -5.98
C PRO A 78 -8.86 -10.31 -5.07
N GLY A 79 -10.11 -10.61 -4.72
CA GLY A 79 -10.91 -9.78 -3.83
C GLY A 79 -10.37 -9.71 -2.40
N THR A 80 -9.45 -10.58 -2.00
CA THR A 80 -8.90 -10.64 -0.64
C THR A 80 -7.50 -10.05 -0.49
N LEU A 81 -6.89 -9.58 -1.59
CA LEU A 81 -5.54 -9.02 -1.61
C LEU A 81 -5.35 -7.94 -0.54
N LEU A 82 -4.29 -8.09 0.26
CA LEU A 82 -3.81 -7.10 1.24
C LEU A 82 -4.83 -6.74 2.33
N ARG A 83 -5.87 -7.56 2.54
CA ARG A 83 -6.85 -7.41 3.62
C ARG A 83 -6.39 -8.05 4.93
N GLY A 84 -5.43 -8.97 4.88
CA GLY A 84 -4.89 -9.69 6.04
C GLY A 84 -4.14 -8.79 7.04
N ASN A 85 -3.65 -9.38 8.12
CA ASN A 85 -2.81 -8.71 9.10
C ASN A 85 -1.47 -9.46 9.18
N ASN A 86 -0.56 -9.12 8.29
CA ASN A 86 0.71 -9.79 8.03
C ASN A 86 1.83 -8.76 7.88
N ALA A 87 3.06 -9.23 7.66
CA ALA A 87 4.23 -8.37 7.52
C ALA A 87 4.06 -7.29 6.42
N ALA A 88 3.48 -7.64 5.27
CA ALA A 88 3.27 -6.74 4.14
C ALA A 88 2.30 -5.60 4.48
N THR A 89 1.13 -5.96 4.99
CA THR A 89 0.06 -5.01 5.36
C THR A 89 0.41 -4.17 6.59
N MET A 90 1.16 -4.74 7.56
CA MET A 90 1.71 -3.99 8.69
C MET A 90 2.76 -2.98 8.22
N THR A 91 3.64 -3.39 7.32
CA THR A 91 4.65 -2.49 6.71
C THR A 91 3.97 -1.35 5.97
N ALA A 92 3.00 -1.65 5.11
CA ALA A 92 2.24 -0.62 4.41
C ALA A 92 1.54 0.33 5.38
N SER A 93 0.84 -0.19 6.40
CA SER A 93 0.17 0.62 7.41
C SER A 93 1.14 1.54 8.14
N THR A 94 2.33 1.03 8.49
CA THR A 94 3.35 1.79 9.19
C THR A 94 3.85 2.97 8.35
N PHE A 95 4.21 2.73 7.09
CA PHE A 95 4.70 3.78 6.20
C PHE A 95 3.60 4.78 5.82
N LEU A 96 2.41 4.32 5.44
CA LEU A 96 1.32 5.19 5.04
C LEU A 96 0.84 6.09 6.19
N VAL A 97 0.83 5.59 7.44
CA VAL A 97 0.50 6.43 8.59
C VAL A 97 1.66 7.37 8.94
N LYS A 98 2.91 6.88 8.93
CA LYS A 98 4.09 7.68 9.29
C LYS A 98 4.30 8.87 8.36
N PHE A 99 4.09 8.68 7.06
CA PHE A 99 4.36 9.70 6.03
C PHE A 99 3.10 10.34 5.46
N GLY A 100 1.93 9.74 5.64
CA GLY A 100 0.65 10.23 5.09
C GLY A 100 -0.33 10.78 6.12
N SER A 101 -0.03 10.74 7.42
CA SER A 101 -0.97 11.22 8.46
C SER A 101 -1.36 12.68 8.30
N ASP A 102 -0.41 13.56 7.94
CA ASP A 102 -0.69 14.98 7.68
C ASP A 102 -1.58 15.15 6.43
N ILE A 103 -1.30 14.41 5.36
CA ILE A 103 -2.11 14.41 4.12
C ILE A 103 -3.55 14.00 4.45
N ALA A 104 -3.73 12.88 5.13
CA ALA A 104 -5.06 12.39 5.49
C ALA A 104 -5.80 13.33 6.47
N SER A 105 -5.08 13.94 7.42
CA SER A 105 -5.68 14.92 8.34
C SER A 105 -6.13 16.18 7.62
N ASN A 106 -5.36 16.68 6.64
CA ASN A 106 -5.75 17.81 5.81
C ASN A 106 -6.99 17.49 4.97
N ILE A 107 -7.05 16.30 4.38
CA ILE A 107 -8.25 15.83 3.65
C ILE A 107 -9.47 15.81 4.58
N VAL A 108 -9.37 15.21 5.77
CA VAL A 108 -10.51 15.17 6.71
C VAL A 108 -10.94 16.59 7.11
N LYS A 109 -9.99 17.49 7.34
CA LYS A 109 -10.30 18.89 7.65
C LYS A 109 -11.06 19.56 6.51
N GLU A 110 -10.58 19.45 5.27
CA GLU A 110 -11.22 20.04 4.10
C GLU A 110 -12.65 19.49 3.89
N LEU A 111 -12.85 18.19 4.13
CA LEU A 111 -14.16 17.55 4.07
C LEU A 111 -15.11 18.07 5.15
N VAL A 112 -14.64 18.18 6.39
CA VAL A 112 -15.43 18.72 7.51
C VAL A 112 -15.82 20.17 7.24
N ASP A 113 -14.87 21.00 6.82
CA ASP A 113 -15.12 22.40 6.48
C ASP A 113 -16.16 22.50 5.35
N LYS A 114 -16.10 21.60 4.36
CA LYS A 114 -17.10 21.57 3.28
C LYS A 114 -18.49 21.20 3.77
N ILE A 115 -18.60 20.20 4.64
CA ILE A 115 -19.87 19.74 5.22
C ILE A 115 -20.50 20.83 6.11
N ASP A 116 -19.69 21.48 6.95
CA ASP A 116 -20.16 22.52 7.88
C ASP A 116 -20.68 23.77 7.17
N ASN A 117 -20.24 24.01 5.93
CA ASN A 117 -20.73 25.09 5.07
C ASN A 117 -22.02 24.72 4.28
N GLY A 118 -22.73 23.66 4.67
CA GLY A 118 -24.06 23.33 4.13
C GLY A 118 -24.03 22.67 2.75
N TYR A 119 -22.95 21.98 2.39
CA TYR A 119 -22.86 21.21 1.15
C TYR A 119 -23.65 19.88 1.29
N ASP A 120 -24.97 19.96 1.15
CA ASP A 120 -25.93 18.91 1.54
C ASP A 120 -26.51 18.11 0.36
N GLU A 121 -25.66 17.74 -0.61
CA GLU A 121 -26.01 16.72 -1.60
C GLU A 121 -25.06 15.53 -1.41
N THR A 122 -25.57 14.46 -0.81
CA THR A 122 -24.80 13.25 -0.42
C THR A 122 -24.03 12.63 -1.58
N GLU A 123 -24.57 12.66 -2.81
CA GLU A 123 -23.86 12.19 -4.00
C GLU A 123 -22.67 13.13 -4.35
N ASN A 124 -22.88 14.44 -4.31
CA ASN A 124 -21.86 15.45 -4.60
C ASN A 124 -20.71 15.47 -3.59
N ILE A 125 -20.97 15.19 -2.30
CA ILE A 125 -19.91 15.17 -1.29
C ILE A 125 -18.97 13.96 -1.46
N HIS A 126 -19.47 12.80 -1.90
CA HIS A 126 -18.59 11.67 -2.23
C HIS A 126 -17.63 12.02 -3.38
N ILE A 127 -18.15 12.69 -4.40
CA ILE A 127 -17.37 13.08 -5.57
C ILE A 127 -16.34 14.14 -5.18
N PHE A 128 -16.75 15.12 -4.38
CA PHE A 128 -15.84 16.11 -3.80
C PHE A 128 -14.74 15.42 -2.99
N ALA A 129 -15.08 14.40 -2.20
CA ALA A 129 -14.10 13.66 -1.42
C ALA A 129 -13.10 12.89 -2.29
N ILE A 130 -13.54 12.25 -3.37
CA ILE A 130 -12.64 11.60 -4.33
C ILE A 130 -11.68 12.62 -4.95
N LYS A 131 -12.21 13.77 -5.40
CA LYS A 131 -11.38 14.84 -5.98
C LYS A 131 -10.37 15.39 -4.97
N THR A 132 -10.78 15.55 -3.71
CA THR A 132 -9.95 16.03 -2.61
C THR A 132 -8.82 15.06 -2.31
N ILE A 133 -9.10 13.74 -2.29
CA ILE A 133 -8.07 12.71 -2.13
C ILE A 133 -7.08 12.78 -3.30
N ILE A 134 -7.56 12.80 -4.54
CA ILE A 134 -6.71 12.86 -5.73
C ILE A 134 -5.81 14.10 -5.70
N SER A 135 -6.36 15.28 -5.41
CA SER A 135 -5.59 16.53 -5.40
C SER A 135 -4.54 16.56 -4.28
N ASN A 136 -4.88 16.08 -3.09
CA ASN A 136 -3.96 16.07 -1.95
C ASN A 136 -2.90 14.96 -2.02
N CYS A 137 -3.10 13.96 -2.90
CA CYS A 137 -2.18 12.83 -3.06
C CYS A 137 -1.38 12.86 -4.36
N HIS A 138 -1.43 13.96 -5.13
CA HIS A 138 -0.62 14.07 -6.35
C HIS A 138 0.89 13.95 -6.03
N ASP A 139 1.33 14.58 -4.94
CA ASP A 139 2.74 14.63 -4.53
C ASP A 139 2.99 13.75 -3.31
N LEU A 140 2.75 12.45 -3.43
CA LEU A 140 3.02 11.51 -2.34
C LEU A 140 4.53 11.45 -2.01
N PRO A 141 4.90 11.41 -0.71
CA PRO A 141 6.27 11.17 -0.30
C PRO A 141 6.87 9.90 -0.92
N LEU A 142 8.15 9.93 -1.32
CA LEU A 142 8.84 8.79 -1.93
C LEU A 142 8.68 7.49 -1.12
N ALA A 143 8.73 7.59 0.21
CA ALA A 143 8.56 6.45 1.10
C ALA A 143 7.21 5.74 0.91
N MET A 144 6.13 6.47 0.63
CA MET A 144 4.81 5.92 0.31
C MET A 144 4.78 5.36 -1.11
N LYS A 145 5.36 6.08 -2.07
CA LYS A 145 5.46 5.62 -3.47
C LYS A 145 6.19 4.28 -3.58
N ILE A 146 7.25 4.06 -2.80
CA ILE A 146 7.97 2.78 -2.75
C ILE A 146 7.05 1.64 -2.29
N ILE A 147 6.21 1.85 -1.28
CA ILE A 147 5.23 0.84 -0.83
C ILE A 147 4.23 0.54 -1.96
N ILE A 148 3.64 1.59 -2.54
CA ILE A 148 2.67 1.49 -3.65
C ILE A 148 3.28 0.72 -4.82
N TYR A 149 4.51 1.07 -5.21
CA TYR A 149 5.22 0.42 -6.30
C TYR A 149 5.49 -1.06 -6.02
N ASN A 150 5.94 -1.43 -4.82
CA ASN A 150 6.17 -2.83 -4.47
C ASN A 150 4.88 -3.65 -4.51
N VAL A 151 3.77 -3.09 -4.03
CA VAL A 151 2.44 -3.72 -4.14
C VAL A 151 2.05 -3.91 -5.60
N PHE A 152 2.20 -2.86 -6.42
CA PHE A 152 1.86 -2.89 -7.83
C PHE A 152 2.64 -3.98 -8.56
N ARG A 153 3.98 -4.00 -8.41
CA ARG A 153 4.85 -5.00 -9.05
C ARG A 153 4.53 -6.42 -8.63
N ALA A 154 4.37 -6.67 -7.32
CA ALA A 154 4.00 -7.98 -6.81
C ALA A 154 2.65 -8.45 -7.39
N THR A 155 1.61 -7.60 -7.29
CA THR A 155 0.27 -7.90 -7.80
C THR A 155 0.28 -8.17 -9.29
N ARG A 156 1.03 -7.37 -10.05
CA ARG A 156 1.12 -7.50 -11.49
C ARG A 156 1.77 -8.80 -11.94
N ARG A 157 2.84 -9.25 -11.27
CA ARG A 157 3.50 -10.53 -11.63
C ARG A 157 2.51 -11.70 -11.57
N LYS A 158 1.63 -11.70 -10.57
CA LYS A 158 0.60 -12.73 -10.40
C LYS A 158 -0.63 -12.52 -11.29
N TYR A 159 -1.06 -11.28 -11.46
CA TYR A 159 -2.28 -10.91 -12.19
C TYR A 159 -1.98 -9.91 -13.32
N PRO A 160 -1.29 -10.34 -14.39
CA PRO A 160 -0.76 -9.42 -15.41
C PRO A 160 -1.83 -8.78 -16.30
N ASN A 161 -2.97 -9.45 -16.52
CA ASN A 161 -3.95 -9.09 -17.55
C ASN A 161 -5.26 -8.50 -16.98
N HIS A 162 -5.23 -7.94 -15.77
CA HIS A 162 -6.43 -7.48 -15.07
C HIS A 162 -6.22 -6.14 -14.36
N ARG A 163 -7.32 -5.44 -14.04
CA ARG A 163 -7.34 -4.23 -13.19
C ARG A 163 -6.92 -4.49 -11.73
N ILE A 164 -6.52 -5.73 -11.41
CA ILE A 164 -6.21 -6.19 -10.06
C ILE A 164 -5.06 -5.41 -9.41
N PRO A 165 -3.95 -5.05 -10.11
CA PRO A 165 -2.91 -4.20 -9.53
C PRO A 165 -3.45 -2.84 -9.07
N LEU A 166 -4.31 -2.19 -9.87
CA LEU A 166 -4.92 -0.91 -9.50
C LEU A 166 -5.86 -1.06 -8.29
N ILE A 167 -6.66 -2.14 -8.26
CA ILE A 167 -7.51 -2.50 -7.12
C ILE A 167 -6.68 -2.69 -5.85
N ALA A 168 -5.53 -3.37 -5.94
CA ALA A 168 -4.65 -3.59 -4.81
C ALA A 168 -4.09 -2.27 -4.26
N ILE A 169 -3.72 -1.32 -5.13
CA ILE A 169 -3.28 0.02 -4.72
C ILE A 169 -4.42 0.81 -4.07
N GLY A 170 -5.59 0.85 -4.70
CA GLY A 170 -6.74 1.53 -4.13
C GLY A 170 -7.13 0.92 -2.77
N SER A 171 -7.09 -0.40 -2.64
CA SER A 171 -7.35 -1.11 -1.39
C SER A 171 -6.36 -0.75 -0.30
N ILE A 172 -5.05 -0.74 -0.59
CA ILE A 172 -4.05 -0.46 0.44
C ILE A 172 -4.14 0.99 0.92
N LEU A 173 -4.35 1.96 0.02
CA LEU A 173 -4.54 3.36 0.38
C LEU A 173 -5.81 3.55 1.22
N MET A 174 -6.93 3.03 0.77
CA MET A 174 -8.19 3.20 1.48
C MET A 174 -8.17 2.51 2.84
N LEU A 175 -7.84 1.22 2.89
CA LEU A 175 -7.94 0.42 4.11
C LEU A 175 -6.88 0.80 5.15
N ARG A 176 -5.69 1.24 4.73
CA ARG A 176 -4.56 1.47 5.66
C ARG A 176 -4.26 2.93 5.95
N MET A 177 -4.74 3.86 5.12
CA MET A 177 -4.53 5.30 5.32
C MET A 177 -5.84 6.05 5.58
N PHE A 178 -6.77 6.06 4.61
CA PHE A 178 -7.90 6.98 4.67
C PHE A 178 -9.03 6.51 5.58
N ILE A 179 -9.46 5.26 5.47
CA ILE A 179 -10.60 4.74 6.25
C ILE A 179 -10.36 4.84 7.75
N PRO A 180 -9.20 4.44 8.31
CA PRO A 180 -8.97 4.56 9.74
C PRO A 180 -9.19 5.98 10.28
N ILE A 181 -8.82 7.00 9.52
CA ILE A 181 -8.94 8.41 9.93
C ILE A 181 -10.36 8.93 9.68
N LEU A 182 -10.94 8.64 8.52
CA LEU A 182 -12.32 9.04 8.18
C LEU A 182 -13.36 8.41 9.12
N SER A 183 -13.15 7.16 9.54
CA SER A 183 -14.05 6.45 10.46
C SER A 183 -13.99 6.97 11.90
N GLN A 184 -12.92 7.67 12.29
CA GLN A 184 -12.78 8.27 13.61
C GLN A 184 -13.49 9.62 13.74
N ASN A 185 -13.86 10.24 12.61
CA ASN A 185 -14.56 11.52 12.60
C ASN A 185 -16.03 11.31 12.22
N GLU A 186 -16.94 11.62 13.15
CA GLU A 186 -18.40 11.42 13.00
C GLU A 186 -18.98 12.12 11.76
N LYS A 187 -18.43 13.27 11.36
CA LYS A 187 -18.90 14.01 10.19
C LYS A 187 -18.50 13.36 8.88
N THR A 188 -17.39 12.63 8.82
CA THR A 188 -16.89 12.03 7.57
C THR A 188 -17.13 10.52 7.47
N LYS A 189 -17.54 9.88 8.57
CA LYS A 189 -17.69 8.41 8.65
C LYS A 189 -18.66 7.85 7.60
N PHE A 190 -19.72 8.57 7.23
CA PHE A 190 -20.67 8.14 6.20
C PHE A 190 -20.04 8.05 4.80
N LEU A 191 -18.92 8.75 4.55
CA LEU A 191 -18.24 8.75 3.25
C LEU A 191 -17.49 7.44 2.97
N VAL A 192 -17.16 6.67 4.00
CA VAL A 192 -16.29 5.49 3.94
C VAL A 192 -16.78 4.47 2.90
N GLN A 193 -18.07 4.15 2.89
CA GLN A 193 -18.61 3.13 1.99
C GLN A 193 -18.57 3.57 0.52
N GLY A 194 -18.85 4.85 0.24
CA GLY A 194 -18.77 5.42 -1.11
C GLY A 194 -17.34 5.46 -1.63
N LEU A 195 -16.41 5.90 -0.78
CA LEU A 195 -14.98 5.95 -1.14
C LEU A 195 -14.38 4.55 -1.35
N MET A 196 -14.75 3.56 -0.51
CA MET A 196 -14.37 2.17 -0.76
C MET A 196 -14.87 1.68 -2.11
N ASN A 197 -16.13 1.97 -2.45
CA ASN A 197 -16.68 1.53 -3.73
C ASN A 197 -15.95 2.16 -4.93
N ALA A 198 -15.53 3.42 -4.80
CA ALA A 198 -14.80 4.13 -5.86
C ALA A 198 -13.36 3.60 -6.06
N PHE A 199 -12.61 3.37 -4.97
CA PHE A 199 -11.18 3.04 -5.04
C PHE A 199 -10.88 1.54 -5.02
N ILE A 200 -11.75 0.70 -4.45
CA ILE A 200 -11.49 -0.75 -4.31
C ILE A 200 -12.05 -1.53 -5.51
N PHE A 201 -12.58 -0.86 -6.55
CA PHE A 201 -13.29 -1.41 -7.72
C PHE A 201 -13.89 -2.80 -7.49
N ARG A 202 -15.18 -2.91 -7.16
CA ARG A 202 -15.82 -4.23 -6.95
C ARG A 202 -15.76 -5.05 -8.24
N TYR A 203 -14.84 -6.03 -8.28
CA TYR A 203 -14.59 -6.93 -9.43
C TYR A 203 -15.88 -7.56 -9.96
N ASP A 204 -16.77 -7.98 -9.05
CA ASP A 204 -18.01 -8.68 -9.38
C ASP A 204 -19.02 -7.79 -10.14
N LYS A 205 -19.07 -6.48 -9.83
CA LYS A 205 -20.03 -5.56 -10.47
C LYS A 205 -19.59 -5.10 -11.86
N VAL A 206 -18.29 -5.07 -12.11
CA VAL A 206 -17.75 -4.57 -13.38
C VAL A 206 -17.99 -5.58 -14.50
N ASN A 207 -17.79 -6.87 -14.24
CA ASN A 207 -18.06 -7.93 -15.23
C ASN A 207 -19.54 -8.05 -15.58
N ASP A 208 -20.44 -7.88 -14.59
CA ASP A 208 -21.88 -7.87 -14.84
C ASP A 208 -22.29 -6.65 -15.69
N SER A 209 -21.73 -5.47 -15.42
CA SER A 209 -22.06 -4.24 -16.17
C SER A 209 -21.56 -4.23 -17.62
N ILE A 210 -20.41 -4.86 -17.91
CA ILE A 210 -19.87 -4.96 -19.28
C ILE A 210 -20.70 -5.93 -20.13
N ASN A 211 -21.16 -7.05 -19.54
CA ASN A 211 -22.02 -8.02 -20.20
C ASN A 211 -23.46 -7.49 -20.45
N GLU A 212 -23.91 -6.50 -19.68
CA GLU A 212 -25.18 -5.81 -19.94
C GLU A 212 -25.08 -4.75 -21.04
N MET A 213 -23.92 -4.07 -21.19
CA MET A 213 -23.71 -3.03 -22.22
C MET A 213 -23.69 -3.62 -23.63
N SER A 214 -23.13 -4.81 -23.83
CA SER A 214 -23.14 -5.51 -25.13
C SER A 214 -24.53 -5.97 -25.59
N ASN A 215 -25.53 -5.98 -24.69
CA ASN A 215 -26.88 -6.48 -24.98
C ASN A 215 -27.96 -5.40 -25.06
N LYS A 216 -27.67 -4.12 -24.79
CA LYS A 216 -28.68 -3.04 -24.68
C LYS A 216 -28.51 -1.84 -25.61
N GLU A 217 -27.60 -1.88 -26.57
CA GLU A 217 -27.55 -0.85 -27.62
C GLU A 217 -28.60 -1.09 -28.72
N MET A 218 -29.86 -0.84 -28.40
CA MET A 218 -30.84 -0.34 -29.36
C MET A 218 -32.07 0.21 -28.62
N ILE A 219 -32.38 1.49 -28.92
CA ILE A 219 -33.66 2.20 -28.69
C ILE A 219 -33.80 2.92 -27.33
N ASN A 220 -33.29 4.16 -27.22
CA ASN A 220 -34.10 5.36 -26.91
C ASN A 220 -33.24 6.66 -26.86
N PRO A 221 -33.67 7.83 -27.39
CA PRO A 221 -32.89 9.07 -27.41
C PRO A 221 -33.06 9.95 -26.16
N GLU A 222 -33.94 9.60 -25.23
CA GLU A 222 -34.00 10.28 -23.94
C GLU A 222 -32.90 9.71 -23.05
N MET A 223 -31.84 10.49 -22.84
CA MET A 223 -30.76 10.19 -21.91
C MET A 223 -31.33 10.12 -20.48
N ASN A 224 -31.86 8.94 -20.17
CA ASN A 224 -32.27 8.44 -18.87
C ASN A 224 -31.27 8.92 -17.79
N GLU A 225 -31.75 9.45 -16.67
CA GLU A 225 -30.91 9.87 -15.53
C GLU A 225 -29.96 8.76 -15.06
N GLU A 226 -30.33 7.49 -15.24
CA GLU A 226 -29.49 6.31 -15.02
C GLU A 226 -28.29 6.24 -15.98
N THR A 227 -28.46 6.60 -17.26
CA THR A 227 -27.36 6.71 -18.23
C THR A 227 -26.44 7.88 -17.87
N LYS A 228 -27.01 9.00 -17.39
CA LYS A 228 -26.22 10.13 -16.87
C LYS A 228 -25.39 9.73 -15.64
N ARG A 229 -25.99 9.03 -14.67
CA ARG A 229 -25.31 8.50 -13.47
C ARG A 229 -24.22 7.49 -13.84
N LYS A 230 -24.51 6.52 -14.73
CA LYS A 230 -23.51 5.54 -15.21
C LYS A 230 -22.32 6.19 -15.91
N ASN A 231 -22.56 7.16 -16.79
CA ASN A 231 -21.47 7.92 -17.46
C ASN A 231 -20.65 8.77 -16.49
N TYR A 232 -21.29 9.28 -15.44
CA TYR A 232 -20.63 10.07 -14.41
C TYR A 232 -19.71 9.21 -13.53
N ASP A 233 -20.20 8.04 -13.13
CA ASP A 233 -19.42 7.04 -12.39
C ASP A 233 -18.18 6.61 -13.19
N GLN A 234 -18.30 6.38 -14.50
CA GLN A 234 -17.16 6.05 -15.36
C GLN A 234 -16.09 7.14 -15.40
N LYS A 235 -16.46 8.43 -15.50
CA LYS A 235 -15.49 9.54 -15.48
C LYS A 235 -14.71 9.61 -14.17
N ILE A 236 -15.36 9.29 -13.05
CA ILE A 236 -14.69 9.26 -11.75
C ILE A 236 -13.76 8.06 -11.65
N LEU A 237 -14.20 6.88 -12.08
CA LEU A 237 -13.36 5.69 -12.09
C LEU A 237 -12.12 5.89 -12.98
N TYR A 238 -12.26 6.56 -14.12
CA TYR A 238 -11.14 6.94 -14.97
C TYR A 238 -10.15 7.84 -14.22
N LYS A 239 -10.63 8.89 -13.56
CA LYS A 239 -9.77 9.80 -12.76
C LYS A 239 -9.07 9.10 -11.61
N VAL A 240 -9.75 8.15 -10.95
CA VAL A 240 -9.14 7.33 -9.89
C VAL A 240 -8.06 6.43 -10.47
N ALA A 241 -8.32 5.80 -11.61
CA ALA A 241 -7.34 4.95 -12.28
C ALA A 241 -6.13 5.75 -12.77
N GLU A 242 -6.34 6.91 -13.39
CA GLU A 242 -5.32 7.86 -13.80
C GLU A 242 -4.45 8.29 -12.60
N PHE A 243 -5.09 8.68 -11.50
CA PHE A 243 -4.41 9.01 -10.24
C PHE A 243 -3.56 7.84 -9.73
N ILE A 244 -4.10 6.62 -9.71
CA ILE A 244 -3.35 5.44 -9.28
C ILE A 244 -2.13 5.21 -10.17
N CYS A 245 -2.27 5.37 -11.49
CA CYS A 245 -1.16 5.27 -12.43
C CYS A 245 -0.09 6.34 -12.16
N GLN A 246 -0.49 7.58 -11.84
CA GLN A 246 0.44 8.66 -11.50
C GLN A 246 1.26 8.34 -10.25
N ILE A 247 0.63 7.87 -9.17
CA ILE A 247 1.33 7.58 -7.90
C ILE A 247 2.16 6.31 -7.91
N ILE A 248 1.91 5.39 -8.86
CA ILE A 248 2.78 4.21 -9.08
C ILE A 248 4.11 4.64 -9.69
N ASN A 249 4.14 5.74 -10.45
CA ASN A 249 5.37 6.21 -11.06
C ASN A 249 6.31 6.83 -10.00
N ILE A 250 7.52 6.29 -9.92
CA ILE A 250 8.58 6.77 -9.02
C ILE A 250 9.44 7.85 -9.71
N ASP A 251 9.37 7.98 -11.05
CA ASP A 251 10.12 8.99 -11.82
C ASP A 251 9.50 10.39 -11.70
N ASP A 252 9.49 10.94 -10.49
CA ASP A 252 9.42 12.39 -10.31
C ASP A 252 10.85 12.89 -10.40
N GLY A 253 11.18 13.69 -11.42
CA GLY A 253 12.54 14.24 -11.66
C GLY A 253 13.15 15.09 -10.53
N ASP A 254 12.59 15.08 -9.32
CA ASP A 254 13.13 15.71 -8.12
C ASP A 254 13.94 14.69 -7.27
N TYR A 255 15.24 14.60 -7.58
CA TYR A 255 16.22 13.76 -6.88
C TYR A 255 16.42 14.10 -5.39
N ASN A 256 15.74 15.11 -4.83
CA ASN A 256 15.94 15.56 -3.45
C ASN A 256 15.10 14.81 -2.40
N HIS A 257 14.19 13.93 -2.80
CA HIS A 257 13.29 13.24 -1.86
C HIS A 257 13.90 11.94 -1.33
N ARG A 258 14.95 12.00 -0.48
CA ARG A 258 15.43 10.80 0.22
C ARG A 258 14.43 10.34 1.28
N ILE A 259 14.24 9.03 1.44
CA ILE A 259 13.52 8.49 2.60
C ILE A 259 14.31 8.87 3.85
N ASN A 260 13.68 9.62 4.76
CA ASN A 260 14.34 10.07 5.97
C ASN A 260 14.21 9.01 7.07
N PHE A 261 15.01 7.95 6.97
CA PHE A 261 15.22 7.02 8.09
C PHE A 261 16.01 7.76 9.18
N ARG A 262 15.38 8.01 10.33
CA ARG A 262 16.00 8.68 11.49
C ARG A 262 16.13 7.73 12.66
N ARG A 263 17.20 7.95 13.45
CA ARG A 263 17.55 7.42 14.78
C ARG A 263 16.83 6.13 15.20
N ILE A 264 17.60 5.04 15.25
CA ILE A 264 17.14 3.74 15.73
C ILE A 264 16.97 3.73 17.25
N ASP A 265 15.78 3.38 17.73
CA ASP A 265 15.51 3.10 19.14
C ASP A 265 15.83 1.64 19.48
N PHE A 266 17.11 1.36 19.74
CA PHE A 266 17.57 0.03 20.11
C PHE A 266 17.03 -0.46 21.45
N GLU A 267 16.71 0.44 22.39
CA GLU A 267 16.16 0.03 23.68
C GLU A 267 14.76 -0.56 23.49
N GLY A 268 13.91 0.14 22.74
CA GLY A 268 12.58 -0.35 22.37
C GLY A 268 12.64 -1.70 21.66
N ILE A 269 13.53 -1.87 20.68
CA ILE A 269 13.71 -3.13 19.95
C ILE A 269 14.14 -4.27 20.89
N ILE A 270 15.14 -4.05 21.74
CA ILE A 270 15.67 -5.10 22.61
C ILE A 270 14.63 -5.50 23.65
N LYS A 271 13.92 -4.54 24.24
CA LYS A 271 12.82 -4.83 25.15
C LYS A 271 11.74 -5.67 24.46
N TYR A 272 11.33 -5.28 23.25
CA TYR A 272 10.39 -6.04 22.44
C TYR A 272 10.84 -7.49 22.22
N ILE A 273 12.10 -7.71 21.83
CA ILE A 273 12.65 -9.06 21.63
C ILE A 273 12.68 -9.86 22.94
N ALA A 274 13.08 -9.23 24.04
CA ALA A 274 13.14 -9.89 25.34
C ALA A 274 11.76 -10.30 25.85
N ASP A 275 10.77 -9.41 25.73
CA ASP A 275 9.39 -9.65 26.16
C ASP A 275 8.68 -10.72 25.29
N ASN A 276 9.16 -10.97 24.07
CA ASN A 276 8.55 -11.88 23.10
C ASN A 276 9.52 -12.95 22.57
N PHE A 277 10.50 -13.35 23.39
CA PHE A 277 11.59 -14.23 22.95
C PHE A 277 11.08 -15.58 22.43
N ASP A 278 10.21 -16.25 23.20
CA ASP A 278 9.71 -17.59 22.86
C ASP A 278 8.96 -17.61 21.52
N PRO A 279 7.93 -16.76 21.27
CA PRO A 279 7.23 -16.77 19.98
C PRO A 279 8.11 -16.34 18.80
N ILE A 280 9.08 -15.44 19.00
CA ILE A 280 10.05 -15.08 17.95
C ILE A 280 10.95 -16.29 17.65
N SER A 281 11.46 -16.97 18.67
CA SER A 281 12.35 -18.13 18.54
C SER A 281 11.67 -19.29 17.81
N GLU A 282 10.40 -19.57 18.13
CA GLU A 282 9.60 -20.56 17.42
C GLU A 282 9.44 -20.20 15.94
N LYS A 283 9.12 -18.93 15.66
CA LYS A 283 8.96 -18.47 14.28
C LYS A 283 10.27 -18.52 13.49
N VAL A 284 11.42 -18.20 14.09
CA VAL A 284 12.73 -18.35 13.45
C VAL A 284 12.98 -19.80 13.02
N LYS A 285 12.61 -20.79 13.85
CA LYS A 285 12.73 -22.22 13.52
C LYS A 285 11.79 -22.61 12.38
N GLU A 286 10.57 -22.11 12.40
CA GLU A 286 9.57 -22.34 11.35
C GLU A 286 10.07 -21.85 9.99
N VAL A 287 10.49 -20.57 9.91
CA VAL A 287 10.95 -19.95 8.67
C VAL A 287 12.29 -20.55 8.20
N GLY A 288 13.20 -20.84 9.14
CA GLY A 288 14.50 -21.45 8.82
C GLY A 288 14.44 -22.89 8.29
N ASN A 289 13.31 -23.58 8.48
CA ASN A 289 13.09 -24.93 7.95
C ASN A 289 12.64 -24.94 6.48
N ILE A 290 12.37 -23.79 5.87
CA ILE A 290 11.99 -23.68 4.46
C ILE A 290 13.25 -23.89 3.60
N LYS A 291 13.56 -25.16 3.29
CA LYS A 291 14.72 -25.56 2.46
C LYS A 291 14.50 -25.38 0.95
N ASN A 292 13.39 -24.78 0.52
CA ASN A 292 13.05 -24.75 -0.89
C ASN A 292 13.77 -23.59 -1.60
N ILE A 293 14.60 -23.90 -2.60
CA ILE A 293 15.33 -22.88 -3.39
C ILE A 293 14.36 -21.89 -4.04
N GLU A 294 13.16 -22.36 -4.40
CA GLU A 294 12.07 -21.56 -4.97
C GLU A 294 11.53 -20.47 -4.01
N SER A 295 11.85 -20.55 -2.71
CA SER A 295 11.40 -19.60 -1.69
C SER A 295 12.47 -18.61 -1.24
N ASN A 296 13.62 -18.54 -1.92
CA ASN A 296 14.71 -17.65 -1.54
C ASN A 296 14.25 -16.17 -1.56
N PRO A 297 14.39 -15.41 -0.46
CA PRO A 297 13.88 -14.05 -0.37
C PRO A 297 14.49 -13.02 -1.31
N LEU A 298 15.62 -13.34 -1.94
CA LEU A 298 16.23 -12.47 -2.94
C LEU A 298 15.62 -12.64 -4.34
N ILE A 299 14.87 -13.71 -4.62
CA ILE A 299 14.29 -13.99 -5.95
C ILE A 299 13.49 -12.80 -6.48
N PRO A 300 12.53 -12.20 -5.74
CA PRO A 300 11.76 -11.06 -6.24
C PRO A 300 12.64 -9.85 -6.61
N SER A 301 13.77 -9.67 -5.92
CA SER A 301 14.73 -8.59 -6.24
C SER A 301 15.52 -8.86 -7.51
N PHE A 302 15.94 -10.11 -7.73
CA PHE A 302 16.57 -10.50 -8.99
C PHE A 302 15.60 -10.43 -10.17
N MET A 303 14.34 -10.85 -9.97
CA MET A 303 13.30 -10.69 -10.98
C MET A 303 13.11 -9.23 -11.36
N GLU A 304 13.01 -8.33 -10.38
CA GLU A 304 12.88 -6.89 -10.66
C GLU A 304 14.09 -6.32 -11.41
N LEU A 305 15.31 -6.72 -11.02
CA LEU A 305 16.52 -6.34 -11.73
C LEU A 305 16.47 -6.79 -13.21
N ILE A 306 16.10 -8.05 -13.46
CA ILE A 306 15.95 -8.61 -14.80
C ILE A 306 14.86 -7.87 -15.58
N GLU A 307 13.70 -7.62 -14.97
CA GLU A 307 12.60 -6.87 -15.59
C GLU A 307 13.06 -5.45 -16.00
N ASN A 308 13.79 -4.77 -15.12
CA ASN A 308 14.28 -3.42 -15.40
C ASN A 308 15.36 -3.38 -16.48
N ILE A 309 16.19 -4.43 -16.58
CA ILE A 309 17.24 -4.53 -17.61
C ILE A 309 16.67 -4.94 -18.97
N PHE A 310 15.76 -5.92 -19.02
CA PHE A 310 15.39 -6.61 -20.25
C PHE A 310 13.99 -6.28 -20.77
N THR A 311 13.03 -5.95 -19.91
CA THR A 311 11.66 -5.63 -20.34
C THR A 311 11.38 -4.13 -20.39
N GLY A 312 12.27 -3.31 -19.82
CA GLY A 312 12.06 -1.87 -19.67
C GLY A 312 10.81 -1.53 -18.84
N ASN A 313 10.60 -0.24 -18.58
CA ASN A 313 9.33 0.28 -18.01
C ASN A 313 8.14 0.12 -18.99
N GLU A 314 8.36 -0.37 -20.22
CA GLU A 314 7.33 -0.45 -21.27
C GLU A 314 6.19 -1.42 -20.91
N ARG A 315 6.48 -2.46 -20.12
CA ARG A 315 5.42 -3.28 -19.54
C ARG A 315 4.57 -2.42 -18.61
N ASP A 316 5.13 -1.57 -17.75
CA ASP A 316 4.32 -0.72 -16.83
C ASP A 316 3.39 0.21 -17.63
N PHE A 317 3.82 0.63 -18.82
CA PHE A 317 3.00 1.32 -19.81
C PHE A 317 1.85 0.47 -20.37
N SER A 318 1.99 -0.84 -20.60
CA SER A 318 0.88 -1.66 -21.15
C SER A 318 -0.32 -1.75 -20.21
N CYS A 319 -0.10 -1.79 -18.90
CA CYS A 319 -1.20 -1.75 -17.91
C CYS A 319 -1.85 -0.36 -17.87
N ILE A 320 -1.08 0.72 -18.03
CA ILE A 320 -1.58 2.09 -18.18
C ILE A 320 -2.39 2.25 -19.48
N LEU A 321 -1.91 1.69 -20.59
CA LEU A 321 -2.55 1.71 -21.90
C LEU A 321 -3.82 0.84 -21.93
N GLU A 322 -3.77 -0.35 -21.34
CA GLU A 322 -4.94 -1.22 -21.16
C GLU A 322 -5.97 -0.58 -20.23
N THR A 323 -5.54 0.15 -19.20
CA THR A 323 -6.45 0.95 -18.36
C THR A 323 -7.15 2.03 -19.19
N ASN A 324 -6.45 2.68 -20.13
CA ASN A 324 -7.08 3.62 -21.05
C ASN A 324 -8.07 2.95 -22.01
N SER A 325 -7.74 1.80 -22.61
CA SER A 325 -8.67 1.06 -23.49
C SER A 325 -9.85 0.44 -22.75
N LEU A 326 -9.68 0.16 -21.46
CA LEU A 326 -10.72 -0.32 -20.55
C LEU A 326 -11.81 0.74 -20.25
N PHE A 327 -11.54 1.99 -20.62
CA PHE A 327 -12.49 3.11 -20.59
C PHE A 327 -12.61 3.73 -21.98
N ASP A 328 -12.67 2.93 -23.06
CA ASP A 328 -13.04 3.36 -24.42
C ASP A 328 -14.41 4.07 -24.42
N ILE A 329 -14.42 5.28 -23.89
CA ILE A 329 -15.25 6.39 -24.30
C ILE A 329 -14.66 6.71 -25.67
N ASN A 330 -15.35 6.30 -26.73
CA ASN A 330 -15.11 6.87 -28.05
C ASN A 330 -15.14 8.40 -27.89
N VAL A 331 -13.96 9.02 -27.87
CA VAL A 331 -13.78 10.47 -27.98
C VAL A 331 -13.89 10.84 -29.44
#